data_AF-A0A0A2M102-F1
#
_entry.id   AF-A0A0A2M102-F1
#
_cell.length_a   1.000
_cell.length_b   1.000
_cell.length_c   1.000
_cell.angle_alpha   90.00
_cell.angle_beta   90.00
_cell.angle_gamma   90.00
#
_symmetry.space_group_name_H-M   'P 1'
#
loop_
_entity.id
_entity.type
_entity.pdbx_description
1 polymer ?
#
loop_
_entity_poly.entity_id
_entity_poly.type
_entity_poly.pdbx_seq_one_letter_code
_entity_poly.pdbx_strand_id
1 'polypeptide(L)'
;MKDVKIVEQLLKDEKGKITGKVAILLGGLNSDNPKEHMDTAVSKYVGNELHNQFVEIHLDNPWTRVIIRDINSIKFRDMTEEDSIKSNNE
;
A
#
# COMPACT_ATOMS: atom_id res chain seq x y z
N MET A 1 2.84 -3.30 18.61
CA MET A 1 2.76 -1.98 17.95
C MET A 1 3.92 -1.06 18.29
N LYS A 2 4.56 -1.13 19.47
CA LYS A 2 5.77 -0.32 19.76
C LYS A 2 6.94 -0.58 18.79
N ASP A 3 6.91 -1.69 18.06
CA ASP A 3 7.91 -2.21 17.15
C ASP A 3 7.47 -2.21 15.67
N VAL A 4 6.27 -1.68 15.37
CA VAL A 4 5.76 -1.59 14.00
C VAL A 4 5.86 -0.15 13.53
N LYS A 5 6.70 0.09 12.52
CA LYS A 5 6.79 1.36 11.83
C LYS A 5 5.75 1.40 10.71
N ILE A 6 4.99 2.48 10.65
CA ILE A 6 3.99 2.73 9.61
C ILE A 6 4.48 3.88 8.74
N VAL A 7 4.59 3.65 7.44
CA VAL A 7 4.89 4.69 6.45
C VAL A 7 3.69 4.82 5.53
N GLU A 8 3.12 6.01 5.45
CA GLU A 8 1.95 6.27 4.61
C GLU A 8 2.32 7.18 3.43
N GLN A 9 1.76 6.87 2.27
CA GLN A 9 1.84 7.70 1.08
C GLN A 9 0.44 7.87 0.49
N LEU A 10 0.03 9.12 0.31
CA LEU A 10 -1.20 9.44 -0.41
C LEU A 10 -0.96 9.36 -1.91
N LEU A 11 -1.87 8.68 -2.60
CA LEU A 11 -1.93 8.67 -4.06
C LEU A 11 -2.77 9.86 -4.51
N LYS A 12 -2.24 10.63 -5.45
CA LYS A 12 -2.92 11.79 -6.04
C LYS A 12 -3.04 11.58 -7.54
N ASP A 13 -4.14 12.04 -8.12
CA ASP A 13 -4.24 12.17 -9.57
C ASP A 13 -3.43 13.38 -10.08
N GLU A 14 -3.38 13.54 -11.40
CA GLU A 14 -2.72 14.66 -12.08
C GLU A 14 -3.28 16.03 -11.69
N LYS A 15 -4.50 16.07 -11.16
CA LYS A 15 -5.18 17.28 -10.69
C LYS A 15 -4.95 17.52 -9.18
N GLY A 16 -4.14 16.68 -8.54
CA GLY A 16 -3.81 16.77 -7.12
C GLY A 16 -4.89 16.23 -6.17
N LYS A 17 -5.98 15.65 -6.69
CA LYS A 17 -7.03 15.03 -5.88
C LYS A 17 -6.53 13.69 -5.34
N ILE A 18 -6.77 13.45 -4.05
CA ILE A 18 -6.42 12.17 -3.41
C ILE A 18 -7.32 11.07 -3.96
N THR A 19 -6.71 10.05 -4.56
CA THR A 19 -7.39 8.90 -5.18
C THR A 19 -7.22 7.61 -4.40
N GLY A 20 -6.25 7.56 -3.48
CA GLY A 20 -6.06 6.42 -2.60
C GLY A 20 -4.94 6.65 -1.60
N LYS A 21 -4.66 5.62 -0.80
CA LYS A 21 -3.59 5.63 0.19
C LYS A 21 -2.86 4.30 0.19
N VAL A 22 -1.54 4.35 0.15
CA VAL A 22 -0.66 3.21 0.37
C VAL A 22 -0.05 3.34 1.75
N ALA A 23 -0.04 2.26 2.50
CA ALA A 23 0.63 2.19 3.79
C ALA A 23 1.55 0.97 3.84
N ILE A 24 2.77 1.19 4.30
CA ILE A 24 3.78 0.15 4.48
C ILE A 24 3.99 -0.02 5.98
N LEU A 25 3.69 -1.21 6.48
CA LEU A 25 3.92 -1.60 7.87
C LEU A 25 5.17 -2.48 7.90
N LEU A 26 6.15 -2.07 8.69
CA LEU A 26 7.43 -2.75 8.88
C LEU A 26 7.57 -3.13 10.35
N GLY A 27 7.75 -4.40 10.69
CA GLY A 27 7.86 -4.82 12.09
C GLY A 27 8.15 -6.30 12.27
N GLY A 28 7.85 -6.82 13.46
CA GLY A 28 7.96 -8.26 13.75
C GLY A 28 9.38 -8.77 14.00
N LEU A 29 10.40 -7.91 13.93
CA LEU A 29 11.82 -8.26 14.17
C LEU A 29 12.07 -8.97 15.51
N ASN A 30 11.33 -8.59 16.55
CA ASN A 30 11.49 -9.08 17.93
C ASN A 30 10.28 -9.89 18.41
N SER A 31 9.45 -10.40 17.51
CA SER A 31 8.26 -11.17 17.86
C SER A 31 8.52 -12.67 17.69
N ASP A 32 8.13 -13.47 18.68
CA ASP A 32 8.18 -14.94 18.59
C ASP A 32 7.20 -15.48 17.52
N ASN A 33 6.14 -14.72 17.22
CA ASN A 33 5.17 -15.01 16.17
C ASN A 33 4.92 -13.76 15.29
N PRO A 34 5.87 -13.43 14.39
CA PRO A 34 5.83 -12.19 13.62
C PRO A 34 4.64 -12.12 12.66
N LYS A 35 4.11 -13.27 12.22
CA LYS A 35 2.89 -13.32 11.41
C LYS A 35 1.68 -12.77 12.17
N GLU A 36 1.36 -13.37 13.31
CA GLU A 36 0.21 -12.99 14.14
C GLU A 36 0.32 -11.54 14.62
N HIS A 37 1.54 -11.11 14.95
CA HIS A 37 1.83 -9.74 15.34
C HIS A 37 1.56 -8.74 14.21
N MET A 38 1.99 -9.05 12.99
CA MET A 38 1.73 -8.20 11.82
C MET A 38 0.27 -8.24 11.37
N ASP A 39 -0.41 -9.39 11.48
CA ASP A 39 -1.84 -9.51 11.20
C ASP A 39 -2.66 -8.65 12.18
N THR A 40 -2.29 -8.64 13.46
CA THR A 40 -2.87 -7.75 14.48
C THR A 40 -2.59 -6.28 14.18
N ALA A 41 -1.38 -5.96 13.72
CA ALA A 41 -1.01 -4.59 13.37
C ALA A 41 -1.82 -4.07 12.17
N VAL A 42 -1.99 -4.90 11.15
CA VAL A 42 -2.83 -4.61 9.97
C VAL A 42 -4.28 -4.40 10.41
N SER A 43 -4.86 -5.33 11.19
CA SER A 43 -6.23 -5.22 11.69
C SER A 43 -6.48 -3.93 12.47
N LYS A 44 -5.55 -3.53 13.34
CA LYS A 44 -5.64 -2.26 14.08
C LYS A 44 -5.49 -1.03 13.20
N TYR A 45 -4.68 -1.10 12.15
CA TYR A 45 -4.45 0.01 11.23
C TYR A 45 -5.64 0.25 10.28
N VAL A 46 -6.20 -0.83 9.71
CA VAL A 46 -7.31 -0.75 8.75
C VAL A 46 -8.68 -0.65 9.42
N GLY A 47 -8.81 -1.14 10.66
CA GLY A 47 -10.09 -1.20 11.35
C GLY A 47 -11.12 -2.04 10.57
N ASN A 48 -12.27 -1.43 10.27
CA ASN A 48 -13.36 -2.06 9.52
C ASN A 48 -13.40 -1.65 8.04
N GLU A 49 -12.32 -1.05 7.53
CA GLU A 49 -12.25 -0.55 6.16
C GLU A 49 -11.79 -1.64 5.19
N LEU A 50 -12.44 -1.69 4.02
CA LEU A 50 -12.02 -2.56 2.93
C LEU A 50 -10.66 -2.10 2.41
N HIS A 51 -9.74 -3.06 2.26
CA HIS A 51 -8.39 -2.80 1.81
C HIS A 51 -7.85 -4.01 1.07
N ASN A 52 -6.87 -3.77 0.21
CA ASN A 52 -6.07 -4.83 -0.38
C ASN A 52 -4.74 -4.92 0.38
N GLN A 53 -4.25 -6.14 0.56
CA GLN A 53 -3.02 -6.41 1.27
C GLN A 53 -2.08 -7.18 0.36
N PHE A 54 -0.84 -6.71 0.24
CA PHE A 54 0.26 -7.47 -0.31
C PHE A 54 1.14 -7.94 0.84
N VAL A 55 1.31 -9.26 0.91
CA VAL A 55 2.10 -9.92 1.93
C VAL A 55 3.32 -10.51 1.26
N GLU A 56 4.49 -9.99 1.60
CA GLU A 56 5.74 -10.66 1.24
C GLU A 56 5.88 -11.93 2.10
N ILE A 57 5.87 -13.08 1.43
CA ILE A 57 5.92 -14.40 2.08
C ILE A 57 7.35 -14.91 2.30
N HIS A 58 8.36 -14.23 1.76
CA HIS A 58 9.75 -14.69 1.79
C HIS A 58 10.53 -14.25 3.03
N LEU A 59 9.84 -13.74 4.06
CA LEU A 59 10.39 -13.59 5.41
C LEU A 59 11.64 -12.70 5.49
N ASP A 60 11.78 -11.72 4.60
CA ASP A 60 12.80 -10.70 4.81
C ASP A 60 12.47 -9.94 6.10
N ASN A 61 13.47 -9.83 6.97
CA ASN A 61 13.34 -9.21 8.27
C ASN A 61 13.85 -7.77 8.13
N PRO A 62 13.04 -6.72 8.40
CA PRO A 62 11.71 -6.74 9.03
C PRO A 62 10.57 -7.23 8.14
N TRP A 63 9.58 -7.87 8.76
CA TRP A 63 8.36 -8.27 8.07
C TRP A 63 7.66 -7.05 7.48
N THR A 64 7.41 -7.13 6.18
CA THR A 64 6.78 -6.05 5.43
C THR A 64 5.33 -6.41 5.08
N ARG A 65 4.42 -5.45 5.28
CA ARG A 65 3.03 -5.51 4.81
C ARG A 65 2.74 -4.23 4.05
N VAL A 66 2.27 -4.37 2.82
CA VAL A 66 1.80 -3.23 2.02
C VAL A 66 0.29 -3.28 1.97
N ILE A 67 -0.34 -2.20 2.40
CA ILE A 67 -1.78 -2.03 2.45
C ILE A 67 -2.14 -0.96 1.44
N ILE A 68 -3.05 -1.27 0.51
CA ILE A 68 -3.59 -0.31 -0.43
C ILE A 68 -5.06 -0.12 -0.12
N ARG A 69 -5.42 1.08 0.29
CA ARG A 69 -6.80 1.50 0.52
C ARG A 69 -7.32 2.21 -0.73
N ASP A 70 -8.60 1.98 -1.02
CA ASP A 70 -9.35 2.66 -2.09
C ASP A 70 -8.88 2.36 -3.52
N ILE A 71 -8.18 1.24 -3.76
CA ILE A 71 -7.78 0.83 -5.13
C ILE A 71 -9.00 0.70 -6.06
N ASN A 72 -10.14 0.25 -5.53
CA ASN A 72 -11.39 0.11 -6.28
C ASN A 72 -11.97 1.47 -6.72
N SER A 73 -11.56 2.54 -6.06
CA SER A 73 -11.97 3.92 -6.37
C SER A 73 -10.97 4.61 -7.30
N ILE A 74 -9.81 4.00 -7.58
CA ILE A 74 -8.84 4.50 -8.53
C ILE A 74 -9.43 4.30 -9.93
N LYS A 75 -9.80 5.42 -10.55
CA LYS A 75 -10.20 5.42 -11.96
C LYS A 75 -8.93 5.32 -12.80
N PHE A 76 -8.69 4.15 -13.37
CA PHE A 76 -7.72 4.00 -14.44
C PHE A 76 -8.24 4.81 -15.64
N ARG A 77 -7.43 5.76 -16.12
CA ARG A 77 -7.71 6.46 -17.38
C ARG A 77 -7.37 5.49 -18.51
N ASP A 78 -8.29 5.35 -19.46
CA ASP A 78 -7.98 4.69 -20.73
C ASP A 78 -6.89 5.47 -21.45
N MET A 79 -5.83 4.80 -21.91
CA MET A 79 -4.82 5.43 -22.77
C MET A 79 -5.52 6.01 -23.99
N THR A 80 -5.42 7.33 -24.17
CA THR A 80 -5.95 7.99 -25.37
C THR A 80 -4.86 8.14 -26.41
N GLU A 81 -5.22 8.23 -27.69
CA GLU A 81 -4.27 8.34 -28.81
C GLU A 81 -3.28 9.53 -28.66
N GLU A 82 -3.66 10.59 -27.94
CA GLU A 82 -2.78 11.73 -27.62
C GLU A 82 -1.55 11.35 -26.76
N ASP A 83 -1.66 10.31 -25.92
CA ASP A 83 -0.54 9.84 -25.07
C ASP A 83 0.45 9.02 -25.89
N SER A 84 -0.03 8.27 -26.90
CA SER A 84 0.85 7.52 -27.82
C SER A 84 1.70 8.41 -28.72
N ILE A 85 1.20 9.61 -29.08
CA ILE A 85 1.93 10.55 -29.94
C ILE A 85 3.11 11.19 -29.21
N LYS A 86 3.01 11.42 -27.89
CA LYS A 86 4.10 11.99 -27.09
C LYS A 86 5.29 11.05 -26.90
N SER A 87 5.08 9.73 -26.94
CA SER A 87 6.15 8.74 -26.77
C SER A 87 7.07 8.58 -28.00
N ASN A 88 6.65 9.06 -29.17
CA ASN A 88 7.38 8.90 -30.43
C ASN A 88 8.24 10.12 -30.81
N ASN A 89 8.33 11.13 -29.94
CA ASN A 89 9.09 12.37 -30.19
C ASN A 89 10.22 12.62 -29.16
N GLU A 90 10.62 11.60 -28.38
CA GLU A 90 11.86 11.61 -27.58
C GLU A 90 12.98 10.82 -28.27
#